data_AF-A0A3P3YEU7-F1
#
_entry.id   AF-A0A3P3YEU7-F1
#
_cell.length_a   1.000
_cell.length_b   1.000
_cell.length_c   1.000
_cell.angle_alpha   90.00
_cell.angle_beta   90.00
_cell.angle_gamma   90.00
#
_symmetry.space_group_name_H-M   'P 1'
#
loop_
_entity.id
_entity.type
_entity.pdbx_description
1 polymer ?
#
loop_
_entity_poly.entity_id
_entity_poly.type
_entity_poly.pdbx_seq_one_letter_code
_entity_poly.pdbx_strand_id
1 'polypeptide(L)'
;MPNEYGLDKEIAEKIASKYDPAMEKEAQDWIEQVTAEKFKAGFQESLKSGVILCKLLNRIKPGTVSRINTQSMPFMQRENISYFLNGCRDLGMRNTDLFDTQDLYENKNIVHVIDSVFSLAAVARNVPGFDGPYLGTARLAQKNERQFSDQQMAKASAAPTLLGMGGYEQAKRVAQEAGPNIILDRQIIQNVDMIKQEQAKSKAAVAERCPECNAPNPNAKFCGACGTKLC
;
A
#
# COMPACT_ATOMS: atom_id res chain seq x y z
N MET A 1 -33.37 4.33 -24.58
CA MET A 1 -32.41 3.25 -24.88
C MET A 1 -31.07 3.67 -24.28
N PRO A 2 -30.66 3.20 -23.10
CA PRO A 2 -29.31 3.48 -22.61
C PRO A 2 -28.32 2.67 -23.44
N ASN A 3 -27.32 3.36 -23.98
CA ASN A 3 -26.42 2.92 -25.04
C ASN A 3 -25.37 1.93 -24.48
N GLU A 4 -25.47 0.65 -24.82
CA GLU A 4 -24.55 -0.42 -24.41
C GLU A 4 -23.31 -0.50 -25.33
N TYR A 5 -22.35 0.42 -25.23
CA TYR A 5 -21.10 0.30 -25.99
C TYR A 5 -19.83 0.38 -25.12
N GLY A 6 -19.09 -0.74 -25.11
CA GLY A 6 -17.63 -0.85 -24.93
C GLY A 6 -17.09 -0.45 -23.57
N LEU A 7 -16.89 0.86 -23.37
CA LEU A 7 -16.15 1.41 -22.23
C LEU A 7 -16.88 1.16 -20.91
N ASP A 8 -18.20 1.34 -20.88
CA ASP A 8 -19.01 1.11 -19.67
C ASP A 8 -19.02 -0.37 -19.27
N LYS A 9 -19.00 -1.28 -20.26
CA LYS A 9 -18.96 -2.73 -20.03
C LYS A 9 -17.59 -3.19 -19.52
N GLU A 10 -16.51 -2.70 -20.11
CA GLU A 10 -15.15 -2.97 -19.63
C GLU A 10 -14.91 -2.43 -18.20
N ILE A 11 -15.49 -1.28 -17.87
CA ILE A 11 -15.47 -0.72 -16.52
C ILE A 11 -16.23 -1.63 -15.55
N ALA A 12 -17.45 -2.06 -15.91
CA ALA A 12 -18.24 -2.96 -15.08
C ALA A 12 -17.54 -4.32 -14.85
N GLU A 13 -16.89 -4.89 -15.87
CA GLU A 13 -16.09 -6.13 -15.74
C GLU A 13 -14.86 -5.95 -14.83
N LYS A 14 -14.19 -4.79 -14.91
CA LYS A 14 -13.09 -4.45 -13.98
C LYS A 14 -13.55 -4.23 -12.54
N ILE A 15 -14.76 -3.71 -12.34
CA ILE A 15 -15.35 -3.57 -11.01
C ILE A 15 -15.73 -4.96 -10.48
N ALA A 16 -16.39 -5.78 -11.29
CA ALA A 16 -16.78 -7.13 -10.91
C ALA A 16 -15.58 -8.03 -10.57
N SER A 17 -14.44 -7.86 -11.26
CA SER A 17 -13.21 -8.61 -10.93
C SER A 17 -12.55 -8.17 -9.63
N LYS A 18 -12.84 -6.96 -9.12
CA LYS A 18 -12.39 -6.46 -7.80
C LYS A 18 -13.41 -6.70 -6.69
N TYR A 19 -14.57 -7.24 -7.02
CA TYR A 19 -15.62 -7.49 -6.05
C TYR A 19 -15.28 -8.72 -5.21
N ASP A 20 -14.93 -8.48 -3.95
CA ASP A 20 -14.71 -9.52 -2.96
C ASP A 20 -15.93 -9.62 -2.02
N PRO A 21 -16.70 -10.73 -2.04
CA PRO A 21 -17.87 -10.89 -1.18
C PRO A 21 -17.52 -10.95 0.32
N ALA A 22 -16.25 -11.22 0.66
CA ALA A 22 -15.76 -11.14 2.03
C ALA A 22 -15.71 -9.68 2.54
N MET A 23 -15.25 -8.74 1.70
CA MET A 23 -15.19 -7.32 2.06
C MET A 23 -16.59 -6.73 2.21
N GLU A 24 -17.54 -7.14 1.37
CA GLU A 24 -18.94 -6.73 1.51
C GLU A 24 -19.52 -7.15 2.87
N LYS A 25 -19.31 -8.41 3.27
CA LYS A 25 -19.79 -8.91 4.56
C LYS A 25 -19.16 -8.18 5.75
N GLU A 26 -17.87 -7.89 5.67
CA GLU A 26 -17.18 -7.14 6.73
C GLU A 26 -17.75 -5.72 6.85
N ALA A 27 -17.93 -5.03 5.71
CA ALA A 27 -18.56 -3.72 5.67
C ALA A 27 -20.01 -3.75 6.18
N GLN A 28 -20.78 -4.77 5.82
CA GLN A 28 -22.14 -4.98 6.32
C GLN A 28 -22.15 -5.14 7.84
N ASP A 29 -21.37 -6.08 8.37
CA ASP A 29 -21.28 -6.37 9.80
C ASP A 29 -20.89 -5.11 10.59
N TRP A 30 -19.95 -4.31 10.07
CA TRP A 30 -19.60 -3.04 10.68
C TRP A 30 -20.75 -2.04 10.72
N ILE A 31 -21.48 -1.86 9.61
CA ILE A 31 -22.64 -0.95 9.58
C ILE A 31 -23.70 -1.44 10.57
N GLU A 32 -23.95 -2.75 10.64
CA GLU A 32 -24.89 -3.35 11.59
C GLU A 32 -24.48 -3.09 13.04
N GLN A 33 -23.20 -3.24 13.37
CA GLN A 33 -22.71 -3.00 14.73
C GLN A 33 -22.81 -1.51 15.12
N VAL A 34 -22.50 -0.57 14.22
CA VAL A 34 -22.54 0.87 14.52
C VAL A 34 -23.98 1.39 14.58
N THR A 35 -24.84 0.97 13.64
CA THR A 35 -26.24 1.43 13.58
C THR A 35 -27.16 0.67 14.53
N ALA A 36 -26.76 -0.53 14.97
CA ALA A 36 -27.58 -1.51 15.68
C ALA A 36 -28.83 -1.96 14.89
N GLU A 37 -28.82 -1.80 13.56
CA GLU A 37 -29.89 -2.22 12.66
C GLU A 37 -29.40 -3.33 11.75
N LYS A 38 -30.12 -4.45 11.71
CA LYS A 38 -29.80 -5.57 10.81
C LYS A 38 -30.29 -5.30 9.40
N PHE A 39 -29.50 -5.71 8.41
CA PHE A 39 -29.91 -5.64 7.01
C PHE A 39 -31.01 -6.69 6.77
N LYS A 40 -32.10 -6.26 6.14
CA LYS A 40 -33.26 -7.14 5.86
C LYS A 40 -33.15 -7.84 4.51
N ALA A 41 -32.35 -7.28 3.60
CA ALA A 41 -32.21 -7.70 2.22
C ALA A 41 -30.73 -7.59 1.80
N GLY A 42 -30.44 -7.65 0.50
CA GLY A 42 -29.08 -7.47 -0.01
C GLY A 42 -28.43 -6.16 0.44
N PHE A 43 -27.10 -6.10 0.41
CA PHE A 43 -26.31 -4.92 0.81
C PHE A 43 -26.79 -3.66 0.09
N GLN A 44 -26.90 -3.73 -1.24
CA GLN A 44 -27.35 -2.61 -2.08
C GLN A 44 -28.80 -2.19 -1.76
N GLU A 45 -29.73 -3.13 -1.66
CA GLU A 45 -31.15 -2.84 -1.45
C GLU A 45 -31.41 -2.17 -0.09
N SER A 46 -30.70 -2.63 0.95
CA SER A 46 -30.83 -2.08 2.30
C SER A 46 -30.29 -0.65 2.37
N LEU A 47 -29.17 -0.38 1.68
CA LEU A 47 -28.53 0.94 1.65
C LEU A 47 -29.18 1.91 0.66
N LYS A 48 -29.91 1.42 -0.36
CA LYS A 48 -30.57 2.24 -1.40
C LYS A 48 -31.52 3.29 -0.84
N SER A 49 -32.14 3.01 0.30
CA SER A 49 -33.00 3.97 1.00
C SER A 49 -32.26 5.22 1.50
N GLY A 50 -30.94 5.13 1.70
CA GLY A 50 -30.09 6.16 2.30
C GLY A 50 -30.32 6.37 3.81
N VAL A 51 -31.35 5.77 4.40
CA VAL A 51 -31.72 5.97 5.81
C VAL A 51 -30.66 5.40 6.75
N ILE A 52 -30.19 4.18 6.48
CA ILE A 52 -29.16 3.51 7.29
C ILE A 52 -27.86 4.30 7.25
N LEU A 53 -27.47 4.82 6.07
CA LEU A 53 -26.27 5.65 5.90
C LEU A 53 -26.35 6.94 6.71
N CYS A 54 -27.49 7.65 6.67
CA CYS A 54 -27.67 8.86 7.47
C CYS A 54 -27.63 8.56 8.98
N LYS A 55 -28.21 7.43 9.42
CA LYS A 55 -28.15 6.99 10.82
C LYS A 55 -26.71 6.66 11.25
N LEU A 56 -25.97 5.94 10.40
CA LEU A 56 -24.56 5.62 10.61
C LEU A 56 -23.75 6.90 10.85
N LEU A 57 -23.96 7.91 10.00
CA LEU A 57 -23.25 9.17 10.10
C LEU A 57 -23.61 9.94 11.38
N ASN A 58 -24.88 9.94 11.76
CA ASN A 58 -25.33 10.55 13.02
C ASN A 58 -24.81 9.81 14.26
N ARG A 59 -24.48 8.51 14.17
CA ARG A 59 -23.79 7.77 15.24
C ARG A 59 -22.33 8.16 15.38
N ILE A 60 -21.65 8.42 14.26
CA ILE A 60 -20.24 8.87 14.26
C ILE A 60 -20.14 10.32 14.74
N LYS A 61 -20.97 11.20 14.19
CA LYS A 61 -21.03 12.60 14.56
C LYS A 61 -22.49 13.05 14.71
N PRO A 62 -22.98 13.22 15.94
CA PRO A 62 -24.36 13.61 16.17
C PRO A 62 -24.63 14.99 15.56
N GLY A 63 -25.77 15.13 14.89
CA GLY A 63 -26.21 16.40 14.30
C GLY A 63 -25.73 16.65 12.86
N THR A 64 -25.05 15.69 12.22
CA THR A 64 -24.60 15.83 10.82
C THR A 64 -25.77 15.80 9.84
N VAL A 65 -26.73 14.90 10.04
CA VAL A 65 -27.95 14.82 9.22
C VAL A 65 -29.15 15.12 10.09
N SER A 66 -29.73 16.31 9.92
CA SER A 66 -30.86 16.79 10.72
C SER A 66 -32.22 16.22 10.28
N ARG A 67 -32.38 15.90 8.99
CA ARG A 67 -33.62 15.35 8.43
C ARG A 67 -33.33 14.12 7.60
N ILE A 68 -33.94 12.99 7.98
CA ILE A 68 -33.86 11.73 7.23
C ILE A 68 -35.24 11.44 6.66
N ASN A 69 -35.34 11.34 5.33
CA ASN A 69 -36.60 11.05 4.66
C ASN A 69 -36.82 9.53 4.59
N THR A 70 -37.87 9.00 5.20
CA THR A 70 -38.18 7.55 5.18
C THR A 70 -39.13 7.13 4.05
N GLN A 71 -39.57 8.09 3.22
CA GLN A 71 -40.46 7.82 2.11
C GLN A 71 -39.75 7.05 0.98
N SER A 72 -40.46 6.12 0.35
CA SER A 72 -39.93 5.30 -0.76
C SER A 72 -39.83 6.06 -2.10
N MET A 73 -39.90 7.39 -2.08
CA MET A 73 -39.82 8.21 -3.29
C MET A 73 -38.38 8.25 -3.81
N PRO A 74 -38.12 7.94 -5.10
CA PRO A 74 -36.77 7.93 -5.68
C PRO A 74 -35.95 9.20 -5.43
N PHE A 75 -36.60 10.37 -5.51
CA PHE A 75 -35.96 11.66 -5.24
C PHE A 75 -35.47 11.76 -3.79
N MET A 76 -36.30 11.37 -2.83
CA MET A 76 -35.97 11.42 -1.40
C MET A 76 -34.84 10.44 -1.04
N GLN A 77 -34.81 9.26 -1.67
CA GLN A 77 -33.73 8.28 -1.47
C GLN A 77 -32.38 8.82 -1.96
N ARG A 78 -32.36 9.44 -3.15
CA ARG A 78 -31.17 10.11 -3.70
C ARG A 78 -30.72 11.29 -2.85
N GLU A 79 -31.68 12.04 -2.31
CA GLU A 79 -31.41 13.16 -1.40
C GLU A 79 -30.76 12.69 -0.08
N ASN A 80 -31.26 11.60 0.52
CA ASN A 80 -30.64 11.00 1.72
C ASN A 80 -29.18 10.61 1.47
N ILE A 81 -28.89 9.96 0.33
CA ILE A 81 -27.52 9.59 -0.03
C ILE A 81 -26.65 10.85 -0.16
N SER A 82 -27.18 11.92 -0.74
CA SER A 82 -26.47 13.20 -0.86
C SER A 82 -26.16 13.82 0.51
N TYR A 83 -27.09 13.74 1.48
CA TYR A 83 -26.84 14.18 2.85
C TYR A 83 -25.71 13.38 3.51
N PHE A 84 -25.68 12.07 3.30
CA PHE A 84 -24.58 11.23 3.78
C PHE A 84 -23.23 11.67 3.19
N LEU A 85 -23.15 11.85 1.86
CA LEU A 85 -21.92 12.25 1.18
C LEU A 85 -21.41 13.61 1.65
N ASN A 86 -22.31 14.57 1.90
CA ASN A 86 -21.94 15.88 2.43
C ASN A 86 -21.39 15.77 3.86
N GLY A 87 -22.04 15.02 4.73
CA GLY A 87 -21.51 14.86 6.09
C GLY A 87 -20.19 14.07 6.12
N CYS A 88 -19.97 13.15 5.19
CA CYS A 88 -18.67 12.51 4.99
C CYS A 88 -17.56 13.50 4.60
N ARG A 89 -17.87 14.51 3.77
CA ARG A 89 -16.94 15.63 3.47
C ARG A 89 -16.64 16.45 4.72
N ASP A 90 -17.67 16.73 5.52
CA ASP A 90 -17.51 17.50 6.77
C ASP A 90 -16.71 16.76 7.85
N LEU A 91 -16.62 15.42 7.76
CA LEU A 91 -15.73 14.60 8.58
C LEU A 91 -14.27 14.60 8.09
N GLY A 92 -13.98 15.21 6.94
CA GLY A 92 -12.63 15.27 6.35
C GLY A 92 -12.30 14.11 5.43
N MET A 93 -13.30 13.37 4.93
CA MET A 93 -13.08 12.35 3.92
C MET A 93 -12.74 13.00 2.56
N ARG A 94 -11.83 12.39 1.81
CA ARG A 94 -11.39 12.93 0.51
C ARG A 94 -12.46 12.66 -0.55
N ASN A 95 -12.61 13.59 -1.51
CA ASN A 95 -13.55 13.42 -2.61
C ASN A 95 -13.27 12.17 -3.48
N THR A 96 -12.04 11.68 -3.52
CA THR A 96 -11.67 10.43 -4.22
C THR A 96 -12.25 9.19 -3.56
N ASP A 97 -12.48 9.26 -2.25
CA ASP A 97 -12.94 8.13 -1.43
C ASP A 97 -14.47 8.17 -1.25
N LEU A 98 -15.14 9.20 -1.77
CA LEU A 98 -16.59 9.34 -1.79
C LEU A 98 -17.14 8.72 -3.06
N PHE A 99 -18.20 7.92 -2.93
CA PHE A 99 -18.94 7.36 -4.06
C PHE A 99 -20.01 8.33 -4.57
N ASP A 100 -20.53 8.10 -5.78
CA ASP A 100 -21.62 8.89 -6.33
C ASP A 100 -22.99 8.28 -6.04
N THR A 101 -24.03 9.13 -5.97
CA THR A 101 -25.40 8.66 -5.70
C THR A 101 -25.88 7.61 -6.71
N GLN A 102 -25.40 7.68 -7.95
CA GLN A 102 -25.73 6.71 -8.99
C GLN A 102 -25.09 5.33 -8.75
N ASP A 103 -23.89 5.29 -8.16
CA ASP A 103 -23.15 4.04 -7.89
C ASP A 103 -23.93 3.13 -6.97
N LEU A 104 -24.52 3.69 -5.91
CA LEU A 104 -25.35 2.96 -4.97
C LEU A 104 -26.78 2.74 -5.50
N TYR A 105 -27.42 3.77 -6.08
CA TYR A 105 -28.84 3.69 -6.44
C TYR A 105 -29.11 2.77 -7.64
N GLU A 106 -28.24 2.81 -8.65
CA GLU A 106 -28.34 2.02 -9.88
C GLU A 106 -27.41 0.81 -9.88
N ASN A 107 -26.69 0.58 -8.76
CA ASN A 107 -25.73 -0.52 -8.61
C ASN A 107 -24.65 -0.53 -9.71
N LYS A 108 -24.14 0.66 -10.08
CA LYS A 108 -23.08 0.77 -11.10
C LYS A 108 -21.73 0.35 -10.54
N ASN A 109 -21.43 0.71 -9.30
CA ASN A 109 -20.14 0.47 -8.68
C ASN A 109 -20.26 0.26 -7.17
N ILE A 110 -20.73 -0.93 -6.76
CA ILE A 110 -20.88 -1.26 -5.35
C ILE A 110 -19.53 -1.38 -4.62
N VAL A 111 -18.46 -1.74 -5.34
CA VAL A 111 -17.11 -1.86 -4.79
C VAL A 111 -16.63 -0.52 -4.24
N HIS A 112 -16.87 0.58 -4.96
CA HIS A 112 -16.50 1.91 -4.47
C HIS A 112 -17.31 2.35 -3.25
N VAL A 113 -18.58 1.93 -3.14
CA VAL A 113 -19.38 2.15 -1.93
C VAL A 113 -18.75 1.42 -0.74
N ILE A 114 -18.34 0.16 -0.93
CA ILE A 114 -17.68 -0.65 0.10
C ILE A 114 -16.36 0.03 0.53
N ASP A 115 -15.50 0.43 -0.42
CA ASP A 115 -14.24 1.14 -0.15
C ASP A 115 -14.48 2.47 0.60
N SER A 116 -15.54 3.19 0.26
CA SER A 116 -15.94 4.42 0.94
C SER A 116 -16.35 4.16 2.39
N VAL A 117 -17.05 3.05 2.67
CA VAL A 117 -17.40 2.61 4.03
C VAL A 117 -16.14 2.30 4.84
N PHE A 118 -15.15 1.60 4.26
CA PHE A 118 -13.86 1.37 4.92
C PHE A 118 -13.11 2.68 5.19
N SER A 119 -13.14 3.62 4.25
CA SER A 119 -12.54 4.94 4.40
C SER A 119 -13.23 5.75 5.51
N LEU A 120 -14.56 5.69 5.58
CA LEU A 120 -15.34 6.30 6.67
C LEU A 120 -14.99 5.69 8.03
N ALA A 121 -14.87 4.37 8.12
CA ALA A 121 -14.47 3.72 9.36
C ALA A 121 -13.05 4.13 9.81
N ALA A 122 -12.15 4.39 8.86
CA ALA A 122 -10.83 4.93 9.17
C ALA A 122 -10.91 6.37 9.70
N VAL A 123 -11.71 7.24 9.06
CA VAL A 123 -11.93 8.64 9.50
C VAL A 123 -12.62 8.69 10.86
N ALA A 124 -13.58 7.80 11.12
CA ALA A 124 -14.32 7.74 12.38
C ALA A 124 -13.39 7.55 13.60
N ARG A 125 -12.22 6.90 13.44
CA ARG A 125 -11.20 6.77 14.51
C ARG A 125 -10.62 8.09 14.98
N ASN A 126 -10.58 9.09 14.11
CA ASN A 126 -10.03 10.40 14.42
C ASN A 126 -11.10 11.36 14.97
N VAL A 127 -12.37 10.97 14.98
CA VAL A 127 -13.45 11.81 15.49
C VAL A 127 -13.49 11.70 17.02
N PRO A 128 -13.33 12.81 17.76
CA PRO A 128 -13.41 12.79 19.21
C PRO A 128 -14.84 12.47 19.64
N GLY A 129 -15.03 11.33 20.31
CA GLY A 129 -16.33 10.87 20.82
C GLY A 129 -16.91 9.63 20.14
N PHE A 130 -16.24 9.06 19.14
CA PHE A 130 -16.65 7.78 18.53
C PHE A 130 -15.82 6.60 19.08
N ASP A 131 -16.38 5.90 20.07
CA ASP A 131 -15.85 4.67 20.67
C ASP A 131 -16.45 3.40 20.00
N GLY A 132 -16.83 3.52 18.73
CA GLY A 132 -17.47 2.44 17.98
C GLY A 132 -16.48 1.37 17.49
N PRO A 133 -17.00 0.22 17.01
CA PRO A 133 -16.17 -0.84 16.44
C PRO A 133 -15.39 -0.32 15.24
N TYR A 134 -14.17 -0.81 15.11
CA TYR A 134 -13.19 -0.33 14.15
C TYR A 134 -13.06 -1.32 13.00
N LEU A 135 -13.43 -0.90 11.79
CA LEU A 135 -13.32 -1.74 10.59
C LEU A 135 -11.89 -1.73 10.04
N GLY A 136 -11.29 -2.91 9.86
CA GLY A 136 -9.93 -3.12 9.34
C GLY A 136 -8.78 -2.60 10.23
N THR A 137 -7.54 -2.81 9.77
CA THR A 137 -6.31 -2.29 10.41
C THR A 137 -5.87 -0.93 9.86
N ALA A 138 -6.68 -0.32 8.99
CA ALA A 138 -6.34 0.88 8.24
C ALA A 138 -6.22 2.12 9.17
N ARG A 139 -5.02 2.30 9.73
CA ARG A 139 -4.56 3.60 10.20
C ARG A 139 -4.51 4.51 8.98
N LEU A 140 -5.27 5.61 8.99
CA LEU A 140 -5.06 6.70 8.04
C LEU A 140 -3.57 7.08 8.09
N ALA A 141 -2.90 7.02 6.94
CA ALA A 141 -1.49 7.37 6.84
C ALA A 141 -1.31 8.82 7.29
N GLN A 142 -0.77 9.03 8.48
CA GLN A 142 -0.42 10.36 8.94
C GLN A 142 0.70 10.89 8.03
N LYS A 143 0.49 12.09 7.48
CA LYS A 143 1.52 12.79 6.72
C LYS A 143 2.70 13.05 7.66
N ASN A 144 3.78 12.29 7.49
CA ASN A 144 5.03 12.54 8.19
C ASN A 144 5.82 13.60 7.41
N GLU A 145 5.55 14.86 7.70
CA GLU A 145 6.38 15.96 7.22
C GLU A 145 7.74 15.86 7.88
N ARG A 146 8.76 15.47 7.10
CA ARG A 146 10.13 15.35 7.59
C ARG A 146 10.65 16.74 7.92
N GLN A 147 10.65 17.09 9.20
CA GLN A 147 11.33 18.30 9.68
C GLN A 147 12.83 18.00 9.74
N PHE A 148 13.58 18.54 8.79
CA PHE A 148 15.04 18.52 8.85
C PHE A 148 15.50 19.66 9.75
N SER A 149 16.41 19.36 10.69
CA SER A 149 17.03 20.42 11.49
C SER A 149 17.89 21.35 10.61
N ASP A 150 18.04 22.61 10.99
CA ASP A 150 18.90 23.57 10.26
C ASP A 150 20.33 23.07 10.12
N GLN A 151 20.85 22.38 11.15
CA GLN A 151 22.16 21.74 11.11
C GLN A 151 22.23 20.60 10.09
N GLN A 152 21.15 19.85 9.90
CA GLN A 152 21.06 18.77 8.91
C GLN A 152 20.96 19.33 7.48
N MET A 153 20.23 20.43 7.29
CA MET A 153 20.17 21.12 5.99
C MET A 153 21.50 21.77 5.63
N ALA A 154 22.20 22.40 6.58
CA ALA A 154 23.52 22.99 6.36
C ALA A 154 24.59 21.94 6.01
N LYS A 155 24.56 20.77 6.69
CA LYS A 155 25.43 19.64 6.35
C LYS A 155 25.13 19.05 4.98
N ALA A 156 23.86 19.02 4.57
CA ALA A 156 23.46 18.56 3.24
C ALA A 156 23.87 19.55 2.14
N SER A 157 23.78 20.86 2.37
CA SER A 157 24.22 21.87 1.40
C SER A 157 25.74 21.97 1.29
N ALA A 158 26.46 21.70 2.38
CA ALA A 158 27.93 21.67 2.41
C ALA A 158 28.51 20.31 1.98
N ALA A 159 27.67 19.29 1.80
CA ALA A 159 28.09 17.98 1.32
C ALA A 159 28.55 18.11 -0.15
N PRO A 160 29.79 17.76 -0.48
CA PRO A 160 30.23 17.82 -1.87
C PRO A 160 29.45 16.82 -2.73
N THR A 161 29.01 17.25 -3.90
CA THR A 161 28.31 16.37 -4.86
C THR A 161 29.18 15.17 -5.21
N LEU A 162 28.57 14.00 -5.39
CA LEU A 162 29.26 12.75 -5.78
C LEU A 162 30.18 12.91 -7.00
N LEU A 163 29.87 13.85 -7.89
CA LEU A 163 30.67 14.18 -9.08
C LEU A 163 31.94 15.00 -8.76
N GLY A 164 31.95 15.76 -7.67
CA GLY A 164 33.08 16.57 -7.19
C GLY A 164 33.98 15.85 -6.18
N MET A 165 33.51 14.76 -5.57
CA MET A 165 34.33 13.88 -4.74
C MET A 165 35.02 12.86 -5.65
N GLY A 166 36.30 13.09 -5.96
CA GLY A 166 37.11 12.16 -6.75
C GLY A 166 36.91 10.71 -6.30
N GLY A 167 36.26 9.92 -7.15
CA GLY A 167 35.44 8.76 -6.76
C GLY A 167 36.15 7.53 -6.19
N TYR A 168 37.42 7.59 -5.78
CA TYR A 168 38.12 6.38 -5.33
C TYR A 168 38.99 6.53 -4.07
N GLU A 169 39.55 7.71 -3.78
CA GLU A 169 40.45 7.89 -2.64
C GLU A 169 39.71 8.16 -1.32
N GLN A 170 38.61 8.93 -1.35
CA GLN A 170 37.82 9.22 -0.15
C GLN A 170 36.93 8.05 0.28
N ALA A 171 36.43 7.25 -0.68
CA ALA A 171 35.66 6.04 -0.36
C ALA A 171 36.49 5.02 0.45
N LYS A 172 37.82 4.96 0.22
CA LYS A 172 38.74 4.11 0.99
C LYS A 172 38.96 4.61 2.43
N ARG A 173 38.99 5.93 2.67
CA ARG A 173 39.17 6.50 4.02
C ARG A 173 37.91 6.37 4.87
N VAL A 174 36.74 6.65 4.29
CA VAL A 174 35.45 6.52 4.99
C VAL A 174 35.11 5.05 5.31
N ALA A 175 35.49 4.10 4.45
CA ALA A 175 35.33 2.67 4.72
C ALA A 175 36.24 2.14 5.85
N GLN A 176 37.34 2.83 6.17
CA GLN A 176 38.24 2.46 7.27
C GLN A 176 37.79 3.04 8.63
N GLU A 177 37.01 4.12 8.64
CA GLU A 177 36.61 4.84 9.87
C GLU A 177 35.18 4.46 10.36
N ALA A 178 34.36 3.83 9.51
CA ALA A 178 33.02 3.38 9.89
C ALA A 178 33.07 1.99 10.58
N GLY A 179 33.06 1.98 11.91
CA GLY A 179 32.80 0.78 12.71
C GLY A 179 31.42 0.16 12.44
N PRO A 180 31.20 -1.11 12.82
CA PRO A 180 30.06 -1.92 12.38
C PRO A 180 28.80 -1.56 13.15
N ASN A 181 28.14 -0.47 12.76
CA ASN A 181 26.79 -0.17 13.26
C ASN A 181 25.92 0.39 12.14
N ILE A 182 25.70 -0.46 11.14
CA ILE A 182 24.57 -0.33 10.23
C ILE A 182 23.75 -1.59 10.49
N ILE A 183 22.50 -1.41 10.94
CA ILE A 183 21.53 -2.50 11.05
C ILE A 183 21.19 -2.93 9.62
N LEU A 184 22.05 -3.74 9.04
CA LEU A 184 21.74 -4.58 7.89
C LEU A 184 21.03 -5.80 8.46
N ASP A 185 19.78 -5.95 8.03
CA ASP A 185 18.93 -7.07 8.41
C ASP A 185 19.71 -8.39 8.34
N ARG A 186 19.64 -9.20 9.40
CA ARG A 186 20.50 -10.38 9.63
C ARG A 186 20.47 -11.36 8.46
N GLN A 187 19.39 -11.33 7.69
CA GLN A 187 19.18 -12.11 6.47
C GLN A 187 20.14 -11.74 5.33
N ILE A 188 20.53 -10.46 5.20
CA ILE A 188 21.40 -9.98 4.10
C ILE A 188 22.86 -10.39 4.35
N ILE A 189 23.32 -10.33 5.60
CA ILE A 189 24.70 -10.72 5.95
C ILE A 189 24.93 -12.22 5.71
N GLN A 190 23.96 -13.07 6.07
CA GLN A 190 24.01 -14.50 5.79
C GLN A 190 24.10 -14.81 4.29
N ASN A 191 23.40 -14.03 3.45
CA ASN A 191 23.42 -14.22 2.00
C ASN A 191 24.74 -13.76 1.37
N VAL A 192 25.37 -12.69 1.87
CA VAL A 192 26.65 -12.18 1.36
C VAL A 192 27.81 -13.14 1.66
N ASP A 193 27.81 -13.78 2.82
CA ASP A 193 28.87 -14.73 3.20
C ASP A 193 28.80 -16.05 2.41
N MET A 194 27.59 -16.51 2.05
CA MET A 194 27.45 -17.65 1.14
C MET A 194 27.98 -17.36 -0.27
N ILE A 195 27.69 -16.17 -0.83
CA ILE A 195 28.18 -15.77 -2.16
C ILE A 195 29.71 -15.68 -2.17
N LYS A 196 30.33 -15.18 -1.09
CA LYS A 196 31.79 -15.14 -0.97
C LYS A 196 32.42 -16.54 -0.95
N GLN A 197 31.77 -17.51 -0.30
CA GLN A 197 32.24 -18.90 -0.30
C GLN A 197 32.13 -19.55 -1.69
N GLU A 198 31.07 -19.27 -2.45
CA GLU A 198 30.95 -19.74 -3.84
C GLU A 198 31.99 -19.12 -4.76
N GLN A 199 32.28 -17.82 -4.61
CA GLN A 199 33.34 -17.16 -5.39
C GLN A 199 34.76 -17.58 -4.98
N ALA A 200 34.98 -17.95 -3.71
CA ALA A 200 36.26 -18.52 -3.27
C ALA A 200 36.49 -19.92 -3.87
N LYS A 201 35.44 -20.74 -3.96
CA LYS A 201 35.49 -22.06 -4.62
C LYS A 201 35.76 -21.95 -6.11
N SER A 202 35.18 -20.95 -6.80
CA SER A 202 35.43 -20.73 -8.23
C SER A 202 36.82 -20.18 -8.52
N LYS A 203 37.41 -19.35 -7.64
CA LYS A 203 38.80 -18.88 -7.79
C LYS A 203 39.84 -19.96 -7.51
N ALA A 204 39.59 -20.88 -6.58
CA ALA A 204 40.49 -22.01 -6.34
C ALA A 204 40.62 -22.93 -7.57
N ALA A 205 39.53 -23.11 -8.34
CA ALA A 205 39.53 -23.94 -9.55
C ALA A 205 40.31 -23.33 -10.75
N VAL A 206 40.70 -22.05 -10.69
CA VAL A 206 41.43 -21.37 -11.77
C VAL A 206 42.95 -21.39 -11.54
N ALA A 207 43.41 -21.63 -10.30
CA ALA A 207 44.83 -21.58 -9.93
C ALA A 207 45.65 -22.80 -10.38
N GLU A 208 45.01 -23.88 -10.85
CA GLU A 208 45.68 -25.11 -11.33
C GLU A 208 45.70 -25.20 -12.87
N ARG A 209 46.04 -24.11 -13.56
CA ARG A 209 46.14 -24.10 -15.03
C ARG A 209 47.56 -23.73 -15.47
N CYS A 210 48.07 -24.44 -16.47
CA CYS A 210 49.40 -24.21 -17.02
C CYS A 210 49.47 -22.83 -17.70
N PRO A 211 50.44 -21.97 -17.38
CA PRO A 211 50.52 -20.61 -17.94
C PRO A 211 50.82 -20.55 -19.44
N GLU A 212 51.39 -21.60 -20.04
CA GLU A 212 51.73 -21.61 -21.47
C GLU A 212 50.59 -22.13 -22.37
N CYS A 213 49.85 -23.16 -21.95
CA CYS A 213 48.80 -23.76 -22.76
C CYS A 213 47.39 -23.64 -22.17
N ASN A 214 47.25 -23.04 -20.98
CA ASN A 214 46.01 -22.86 -20.23
C ASN A 214 45.21 -24.16 -19.96
N ALA A 215 45.87 -25.32 -20.12
CA ALA A 215 45.30 -26.61 -19.78
C ALA A 215 45.26 -26.78 -18.25
N PRO A 216 44.18 -27.39 -17.71
CA PRO A 216 44.12 -27.73 -16.30
C PRO A 216 45.24 -28.73 -15.97
N ASN A 217 46.17 -28.33 -15.11
CA ASN A 217 47.31 -29.15 -14.71
C ASN A 217 47.30 -29.33 -13.18
N PRO A 218 46.89 -30.50 -12.68
CA PRO A 218 46.89 -30.78 -11.25
C PRO A 218 48.29 -31.08 -10.68
N ASN A 219 49.35 -31.11 -11.51
CA ASN A 219 50.69 -31.47 -11.09
C ASN A 219 51.69 -30.33 -11.32
N ALA A 220 52.11 -29.69 -10.23
CA ALA A 220 52.93 -28.48 -10.25
C ALA A 220 54.35 -28.66 -10.83
N LYS A 221 54.80 -29.90 -11.10
CA LYS A 221 56.19 -30.18 -11.55
C LYS A 221 56.36 -30.39 -13.05
N PHE A 222 55.30 -30.75 -13.78
CA PHE A 222 55.37 -30.99 -15.24
C PHE A 222 53.98 -30.93 -15.86
N CYS A 223 53.84 -30.23 -17.00
CA CYS A 223 52.58 -30.22 -17.75
C CYS A 223 52.54 -31.37 -18.76
N GLY A 224 51.59 -32.31 -18.60
CA GLY A 224 51.44 -33.45 -19.51
C GLY A 224 50.94 -33.12 -20.93
N ALA A 225 50.43 -31.91 -21.16
CA ALA A 225 49.87 -31.50 -22.46
C ALA A 225 50.89 -30.79 -23.37
N CYS A 226 51.78 -29.96 -22.81
CA CYS A 226 52.78 -29.21 -23.57
C CYS A 226 54.24 -29.61 -23.25
N GLY A 227 54.46 -30.46 -22.24
CA GLY A 227 55.80 -30.94 -21.88
C GLY A 227 56.67 -29.92 -21.15
N THR A 228 56.12 -28.77 -20.78
CA THR A 228 56.87 -27.71 -20.09
C THR A 228 57.09 -28.06 -18.62
N LYS A 229 58.33 -27.88 -18.15
CA LYS A 229 58.71 -28.03 -16.75
C LYS A 229 58.34 -26.76 -16.00
N LEU A 230 57.35 -26.85 -15.12
CA LEU A 230 56.92 -25.76 -14.24
C LEU A 230 57.76 -25.87 -12.95
N CYS A 231 58.40 -24.78 -12.52
CA CYS A 231 59.27 -24.76 -11.33
C CYS A 231 58.49 -25.00 -10.05
#